data_AF-A0A8C1LCH3-F1
#
_entry.id   AF-A0A8C1LCH3-F1
#
_cell.length_a   1.000
_cell.length_b   1.000
_cell.length_c   1.000
_cell.angle_alpha   90.00
_cell.angle_beta   90.00
_cell.angle_gamma   90.00
#
_symmetry.space_group_name_H-M   'P 1'
#
loop_
_entity.id
_entity.type
_entity.pdbx_description
1 polymer ?
#
loop_
_entity_poly.entity_id
_entity_poly.type
_entity_poly.pdbx_seq_one_letter_code
_entity_poly.pdbx_strand_id
1 'polypeptide(L)'
;MGAIPEKRAYKRRPEWRRGDTSRELEETPALKQQLISGSSSGITQHDRMDLRLLQLCLLLSACAFSSVLSCRWIKHKFRQHHGVSLDLIRKMGEKIHNDHEDVNPIPDELINNHRSAEPEKRILFVIQALMEITVLFDDAVVPWEAKKLKDFLDVMHEQIKGLRSCGAYKMKGNKKLHLYFERLRHMTELNTEGRDLSWEIVRKRILSFMNQLGSFSFNTHV
;
A
#
# COMPACT_ATOMS: atom_id res chain seq x y z
N MET A 1 -3.07 53.49 21.43
CA MET A 1 -4.03 52.81 20.54
C MET A 1 -3.32 51.57 20.00
N GLY A 2 -3.48 50.38 20.59
CA GLY A 2 -4.64 49.48 20.46
C GLY A 2 -4.45 48.65 19.17
N ALA A 3 -4.35 47.33 19.13
CA ALA A 3 -5.01 46.31 19.95
C ALA A 3 -4.20 44.99 20.05
N ILE A 4 -4.61 44.22 21.06
CA ILE A 4 -4.22 42.86 21.47
C ILE A 4 -4.95 41.81 20.60
N PRO A 5 -4.40 40.60 20.45
CA PRO A 5 -5.21 39.40 20.77
C PRO A 5 -4.38 38.42 21.63
N GLU A 6 -4.72 38.20 22.89
CA GLU A 6 -5.75 37.30 23.44
C GLU A 6 -5.34 35.82 23.36
N LYS A 7 -5.07 35.28 24.55
CA LYS A 7 -4.70 33.92 24.87
C LYS A 7 -5.87 32.97 24.63
N ARG A 8 -5.59 31.73 24.21
CA ARG A 8 -6.44 30.60 24.62
C ARG A 8 -5.61 29.35 24.88
N ALA A 9 -5.46 29.08 26.18
CA ALA A 9 -5.03 27.82 26.74
C ALA A 9 -6.19 26.81 26.72
N TYR A 10 -5.92 25.55 26.41
CA TYR A 10 -6.71 24.35 26.75
C TYR A 10 -5.95 23.13 26.16
N LYS A 11 -5.84 21.94 26.77
CA LYS A 11 -6.35 21.37 28.02
C LYS A 11 -5.47 20.14 28.29
N ARG A 12 -4.93 20.00 29.50
CA ARG A 12 -4.33 18.74 29.98
C ARG A 12 -5.42 17.67 30.10
N ARG A 13 -5.10 16.42 29.73
CA ARG A 13 -5.89 15.20 30.01
C ARG A 13 -5.20 14.38 31.13
N PRO A 14 -5.92 13.49 31.82
CA PRO A 14 -5.96 13.53 33.28
C PRO A 14 -5.05 12.49 33.93
N GLU A 15 -4.61 12.89 35.11
CA GLU A 15 -4.00 12.10 36.17
C GLU A 15 -4.95 10.98 36.63
N TRP A 16 -4.50 9.73 36.57
CA TRP A 16 -5.20 8.60 37.18
C TRP A 16 -4.88 8.58 38.68
N ARG A 17 -5.89 8.76 39.54
CA ARG A 17 -5.80 8.41 40.96
C ARG A 17 -7.15 7.95 41.54
N ARG A 18 -7.26 6.65 41.80
CA ARG A 18 -7.83 5.98 42.99
C ARG A 18 -8.04 4.49 42.68
N GLY A 19 -7.77 3.55 43.58
CA GLY A 19 -7.52 3.71 45.00
C GLY A 19 -6.86 2.49 45.62
N ASP A 20 -6.18 2.76 46.72
CA ASP A 20 -5.87 1.80 47.77
C ASP A 20 -7.16 1.17 48.28
N THR A 21 -7.14 -0.15 48.45
CA THR A 21 -7.91 -0.83 49.48
C THR A 21 -7.01 -1.92 50.06
N SER A 22 -6.03 -1.49 50.85
CA SER A 22 -5.46 -2.36 51.87
C SER A 22 -6.51 -2.54 52.97
N ARG A 23 -7.09 -3.74 53.04
CA ARG A 23 -7.51 -4.33 54.30
C ARG A 23 -6.82 -5.67 54.42
N GLU A 24 -5.77 -5.66 55.22
CA GLU A 24 -5.39 -6.80 56.05
C GLU A 24 -6.64 -7.39 56.69
N LEU A 25 -6.90 -8.66 56.40
CA LEU A 25 -7.64 -9.53 57.30
C LEU A 25 -6.72 -10.70 57.62
N GLU A 26 -6.32 -10.70 58.89
CA GLU A 26 -5.59 -11.69 59.66
C GLU A 26 -5.53 -13.12 59.11
N GLU A 27 -4.30 -13.59 58.95
CA GLU A 27 -3.99 -15.01 59.10
C GLU A 27 -4.08 -15.39 60.58
N THR A 28 -4.91 -16.38 60.92
CA THR A 28 -4.65 -17.24 62.06
C THR A 28 -4.63 -18.71 61.64
N PRO A 29 -3.67 -19.51 62.14
CA PRO A 29 -3.42 -20.86 61.65
C PRO A 29 -3.97 -21.89 62.63
N ALA A 30 -4.97 -22.68 62.23
CA ALA A 30 -5.26 -23.91 62.96
C ALA A 30 -6.09 -24.91 62.15
N LEU A 31 -5.48 -26.09 62.02
CA LEU A 31 -6.09 -27.41 61.96
C LEU A 31 -6.42 -28.03 60.59
N LYS A 32 -5.38 -28.73 60.14
CA LYS A 32 -5.38 -30.15 59.77
C LYS A 32 -5.82 -30.51 58.34
N GLN A 33 -4.77 -30.74 57.53
CA GLN A 33 -4.62 -31.90 56.67
C GLN A 33 -5.58 -33.05 57.01
N GLN A 34 -6.49 -33.33 56.08
CA GLN A 34 -6.98 -34.68 55.85
C GLN A 34 -7.01 -34.96 54.34
N LEU A 35 -6.14 -35.90 53.97
CA LEU A 35 -6.36 -36.97 53.01
C LEU A 35 -6.49 -36.62 51.52
N ILE A 36 -5.35 -36.85 50.86
CA ILE A 36 -5.23 -37.44 49.53
C ILE A 36 -6.39 -38.42 49.27
N SER A 37 -7.27 -38.05 48.35
CA SER A 37 -7.99 -39.02 47.52
C SER A 37 -8.06 -38.43 46.11
N GLY A 38 -7.45 -39.14 45.16
CA GLY A 38 -7.53 -38.79 43.76
C GLY A 38 -8.98 -38.81 43.30
N SER A 39 -9.42 -37.71 42.70
CA SER A 39 -10.51 -37.77 41.72
C SER A 39 -9.90 -37.40 40.38
N SER A 40 -9.76 -38.43 39.56
CA SER A 40 -9.65 -38.30 38.12
C SER A 40 -10.91 -37.57 37.65
N SER A 41 -10.81 -36.26 37.46
CA SER A 41 -11.86 -35.49 36.80
C SER A 41 -11.86 -35.94 35.35
N GLY A 42 -12.70 -36.93 35.05
CA GLY A 42 -13.02 -37.33 33.69
C GLY A 42 -13.49 -36.10 32.93
N ILE A 43 -12.72 -35.72 31.91
CA ILE A 43 -13.13 -34.70 30.94
C ILE A 43 -14.50 -35.13 30.42
N THR A 44 -15.54 -34.38 30.74
CA THR A 44 -16.90 -34.76 30.34
C THR A 44 -17.02 -34.64 28.81
N GLN A 45 -17.91 -35.44 28.21
CA GLN A 45 -18.14 -35.41 26.76
C GLN A 45 -18.56 -34.02 26.26
N HIS A 46 -19.12 -33.20 27.16
CA HIS A 46 -19.44 -31.78 26.97
C HIS A 46 -18.18 -30.91 26.84
N ASP A 47 -17.22 -31.01 27.77
CA ASP A 47 -15.94 -30.27 27.73
C ASP A 47 -15.13 -30.59 26.47
N ARG A 48 -15.21 -31.85 26.00
CA ARG A 48 -14.55 -32.30 24.77
C ARG A 48 -15.20 -31.72 23.52
N MET A 49 -16.53 -31.52 23.53
CA MET A 49 -17.28 -30.88 22.45
C MET A 49 -17.03 -29.36 22.40
N ASP A 50 -16.97 -28.69 23.56
CA ASP A 50 -16.70 -27.25 23.65
C ASP A 50 -15.29 -26.90 23.17
N LEU A 51 -14.29 -27.73 23.49
CA LEU A 51 -12.91 -27.53 23.01
C LEU A 51 -12.79 -27.73 21.49
N ARG A 52 -13.53 -28.69 20.92
CA ARG A 52 -13.59 -28.93 19.46
C ARG A 52 -14.30 -27.77 18.75
N LEU A 53 -15.37 -27.25 19.34
CA LEU A 53 -16.12 -26.10 18.82
C LEU A 53 -15.26 -24.82 18.87
N LEU A 54 -14.55 -24.58 19.97
CA LEU A 54 -13.60 -23.47 20.09
C LEU A 54 -12.45 -23.58 19.09
N GLN A 55 -11.88 -24.77 18.87
CA GLN A 55 -10.87 -25.00 17.83
C GLN A 55 -11.42 -24.77 16.43
N LEU A 56 -12.63 -25.25 16.13
CA LEU A 56 -13.30 -24.99 14.85
C LEU A 56 -13.56 -23.49 14.66
N CYS A 57 -13.98 -22.77 15.70
CA CYS A 57 -14.17 -21.32 15.66
C CYS A 57 -12.84 -20.56 15.48
N LEU A 58 -11.76 -21.00 16.12
CA LEU A 58 -10.41 -20.45 15.96
C LEU A 58 -9.86 -20.71 14.55
N LEU A 59 -10.07 -21.90 14.00
CA LEU A 59 -9.67 -22.25 12.64
C LEU A 59 -10.53 -21.52 11.61
N LEU A 60 -11.84 -21.38 11.83
CA LEU A 60 -12.73 -20.61 10.95
C LEU A 60 -12.43 -19.13 10.99
N SER A 61 -12.10 -18.56 12.16
CA SER A 61 -11.64 -17.18 12.25
C SER A 61 -10.29 -17.03 11.53
N ALA A 62 -9.30 -17.89 11.80
CA ALA A 62 -8.01 -17.89 11.11
C ALA A 62 -8.11 -18.12 9.58
N CYS A 63 -9.05 -18.95 9.12
CA CYS A 63 -9.36 -19.19 7.71
C CYS A 63 -10.07 -17.99 7.07
N ALA A 64 -10.97 -17.32 7.80
CA ALA A 64 -11.60 -16.08 7.36
C ALA A 64 -10.58 -14.93 7.29
N PHE A 65 -9.60 -14.88 8.20
CA PHE A 65 -8.51 -13.90 8.13
C PHE A 65 -7.56 -14.23 6.97
N SER A 66 -7.12 -15.48 6.79
CA SER A 66 -6.18 -15.88 5.73
C SER A 66 -6.73 -15.79 4.31
N SER A 67 -8.04 -15.97 4.11
CA SER A 67 -8.69 -15.75 2.80
C SER A 67 -8.96 -14.27 2.48
N VAL A 68 -9.00 -13.40 3.50
CA VAL A 68 -9.11 -11.93 3.37
C VAL A 68 -7.74 -11.28 3.11
N LEU A 69 -6.63 -11.97 3.39
CA LEU A 69 -5.30 -11.38 3.35
C LEU A 69 -4.62 -11.35 1.98
N SER A 70 -5.09 -12.06 0.94
CA SER A 70 -4.44 -12.02 -0.40
C SER A 70 -5.37 -11.49 -1.49
N CYS A 71 -5.02 -10.34 -2.08
CA CYS A 71 -5.84 -9.78 -3.15
C CYS A 71 -5.77 -10.66 -4.41
N ARG A 72 -6.92 -11.27 -4.75
CA ARG A 72 -7.06 -12.13 -5.95
C ARG A 72 -6.68 -11.39 -7.22
N TRP A 73 -7.03 -10.11 -7.35
CA TRP A 73 -6.71 -9.34 -8.55
C TRP A 73 -5.19 -9.16 -8.72
N ILE A 74 -4.47 -8.78 -7.66
CA ILE A 74 -3.01 -8.66 -7.69
C ILE A 74 -2.37 -10.01 -8.06
N LYS A 75 -2.83 -11.10 -7.42
CA LYS A 75 -2.30 -12.45 -7.62
C LYS A 75 -2.44 -12.95 -9.07
N HIS A 76 -3.55 -12.63 -9.73
CA HIS A 76 -3.89 -13.25 -11.02
C HIS A 76 -3.86 -12.32 -12.23
N LYS A 77 -3.94 -11.00 -12.02
CA LYS A 77 -4.16 -10.04 -13.11
C LYS A 77 -3.11 -8.95 -13.20
N PHE A 78 -2.51 -8.52 -12.09
CA PHE A 78 -1.55 -7.41 -12.11
C PHE A 78 -0.38 -7.67 -13.08
N ARG A 79 0.29 -8.83 -12.97
CA ARG A 79 1.45 -9.16 -13.82
C ARG A 79 1.11 -9.13 -15.31
N GLN A 80 -0.06 -9.63 -15.68
CA GLN A 80 -0.53 -9.64 -17.07
C GLN A 80 -0.74 -8.22 -17.58
N HIS A 81 -1.52 -7.40 -16.86
CA HIS A 81 -1.81 -6.03 -17.28
C HIS A 81 -0.54 -5.18 -17.30
N HIS A 82 0.31 -5.33 -16.29
CA HIS A 82 1.59 -4.64 -16.21
C HIS A 82 2.51 -4.99 -17.40
N GLY A 83 2.59 -6.28 -17.76
CA GLY A 83 3.33 -6.73 -18.94
C GLY A 83 2.80 -6.13 -20.25
N VAL A 84 1.47 -6.08 -20.40
CA VAL A 84 0.83 -5.44 -21.56
C VAL A 84 1.14 -3.94 -21.60
N SER A 85 1.04 -3.23 -20.48
CA SER A 85 1.39 -1.80 -20.43
C SER A 85 2.85 -1.54 -20.78
N LEU A 86 3.79 -2.36 -20.31
CA LEU A 86 5.20 -2.27 -20.66
C LEU A 86 5.45 -2.52 -22.15
N ASP A 87 4.68 -3.41 -22.78
CA ASP A 87 4.78 -3.66 -24.21
C ASP A 87 4.25 -2.48 -25.03
N LEU A 88 3.08 -1.94 -24.64
CA LEU A 88 2.45 -0.81 -25.32
C LEU A 88 3.31 0.45 -25.24
N ILE A 89 3.78 0.83 -24.05
CA ILE A 89 4.63 2.03 -23.90
C ILE A 89 5.94 1.92 -24.68
N ARG A 90 6.50 0.71 -24.82
CA ARG A 90 7.71 0.46 -25.62
C ARG A 90 7.45 0.62 -27.11
N LYS A 91 6.27 0.21 -27.59
CA LYS A 91 5.94 0.11 -29.02
C LYS A 91 5.14 1.28 -29.58
N MET A 92 4.68 2.23 -28.77
CA MET A 92 3.84 3.34 -29.23
C MET A 92 4.64 4.46 -29.93
N GLY A 93 5.91 4.64 -29.58
CA GLY A 93 6.79 5.63 -30.20
C GLY A 93 7.98 5.00 -30.92
N GLU A 94 9.06 5.77 -31.04
CA GLU A 94 10.28 5.31 -31.68
C GLU A 94 10.95 4.16 -30.93
N LYS A 95 11.99 3.55 -31.52
CA LYS A 95 12.76 2.52 -30.82
C LYS A 95 13.52 3.17 -29.65
N ILE A 96 13.32 2.65 -28.43
CA ILE A 96 14.06 3.15 -27.26
C ILE A 96 15.51 2.65 -27.34
N HIS A 97 16.45 3.59 -27.42
CA HIS A 97 17.89 3.35 -27.34
C HIS A 97 18.40 3.47 -25.89
N ASN A 98 19.47 2.76 -25.52
CA ASN A 98 20.02 2.77 -24.16
C ASN A 98 21.04 3.91 -23.92
N ASP A 99 21.18 4.82 -24.88
CA ASP A 99 22.49 5.43 -25.15
C ASP A 99 22.67 6.85 -24.57
N HIS A 100 21.89 7.25 -23.55
CA HIS A 100 21.96 8.60 -22.98
C HIS A 100 21.96 8.61 -21.44
N GLU A 101 22.79 9.50 -20.87
CA GLU A 101 22.80 9.90 -19.46
C GLU A 101 21.45 10.49 -19.02
N ASP A 102 21.05 10.19 -17.79
CA ASP A 102 19.73 10.53 -17.28
C ASP A 102 19.68 11.97 -16.76
N VAL A 103 19.17 12.90 -17.58
CA VAL A 103 19.04 14.32 -17.25
C VAL A 103 18.11 14.60 -16.04
N ASN A 104 17.29 13.63 -15.61
CA ASN A 104 16.40 13.73 -14.45
C ASN A 104 16.05 12.31 -13.98
N PRO A 105 16.95 11.68 -13.20
CA PRO A 105 16.79 10.31 -12.77
C PRO A 105 15.59 10.15 -11.84
N ILE A 106 15.00 8.96 -11.88
CA ILE A 106 14.02 8.55 -10.89
C ILE A 106 14.71 8.65 -9.53
N PRO A 107 14.20 9.46 -8.58
CA PRO A 107 14.85 9.57 -7.28
C PRO A 107 14.88 8.19 -6.60
N ASP A 108 16.07 7.67 -6.29
CA ASP A 108 16.22 6.32 -5.73
C ASP A 108 15.42 6.15 -4.44
N GLU A 109 15.38 7.18 -3.60
CA GLU A 109 14.57 7.22 -2.40
C GLU A 109 13.07 7.01 -2.67
N LEU A 110 12.55 7.47 -3.81
CA LEU A 110 11.14 7.36 -4.15
C LEU A 110 10.72 5.90 -4.27
N ILE A 111 11.57 5.08 -4.89
CA ILE A 111 11.32 3.65 -5.08
C ILE A 111 11.74 2.86 -3.83
N ASN A 112 12.95 3.11 -3.31
CA ASN A 112 13.53 2.32 -2.22
C ASN A 112 12.74 2.44 -0.91
N ASN A 113 12.20 3.63 -0.60
CA ASN A 113 11.36 3.81 0.59
C ASN A 113 10.08 2.95 0.53
N HIS A 114 9.59 2.62 -0.67
CA HIS A 114 8.39 1.81 -0.82
C HIS A 114 8.70 0.32 -0.99
N ARG A 115 9.87 -0.07 -1.54
CA ARG A 115 10.27 -1.48 -1.68
C ARG A 115 10.18 -2.26 -0.36
N SER A 116 10.53 -1.63 0.76
CA SER A 116 10.51 -2.25 2.09
C SER A 116 9.28 -1.89 2.93
N ALA A 117 8.35 -1.07 2.43
CA ALA A 117 7.15 -0.66 3.15
C ALA A 117 6.16 -1.82 3.33
N GLU A 118 5.12 -1.64 4.15
CA GLU A 118 4.03 -2.61 4.26
C GLU A 118 3.31 -2.79 2.91
N PRO A 119 2.74 -3.98 2.61
CA PRO A 119 2.07 -4.25 1.34
C PRO A 119 1.01 -3.21 0.95
N GLU A 120 0.20 -2.75 1.91
CA GLU A 120 -0.81 -1.72 1.65
C GLU A 120 -0.20 -0.39 1.19
N LYS A 121 0.92 0.03 1.80
CA LYS A 121 1.65 1.24 1.41
C LYS A 121 2.29 1.08 0.03
N ARG A 122 2.78 -0.12 -0.31
CA ARG A 122 3.28 -0.45 -1.65
C ARG A 122 2.16 -0.34 -2.69
N ILE A 123 1.02 -0.97 -2.43
CA ILE A 123 -0.13 -0.94 -3.35
C ILE A 123 -0.62 0.49 -3.54
N LEU A 124 -0.77 1.25 -2.46
CA LEU A 124 -1.15 2.66 -2.52
C LEU A 124 -0.16 3.48 -3.37
N PHE A 125 1.15 3.29 -3.16
CA PHE A 125 2.16 3.96 -3.97
C PHE A 125 2.05 3.61 -5.45
N VAL A 126 1.86 2.32 -5.79
CA VAL A 126 1.66 1.90 -7.18
C VAL A 126 0.40 2.53 -7.77
N ILE A 127 -0.73 2.56 -7.05
CA ILE A 127 -1.95 3.23 -7.51
C ILE A 127 -1.66 4.70 -7.84
N GLN A 128 -1.00 5.43 -6.95
CA GLN A 128 -0.68 6.85 -7.14
C GLN A 128 0.27 7.06 -8.32
N ALA A 129 1.27 6.20 -8.47
CA ALA A 129 2.20 6.21 -9.59
C ALA A 129 1.47 6.00 -10.92
N LEU A 130 0.61 4.99 -11.01
CA LEU A 130 -0.16 4.73 -12.22
C LEU A 130 -1.09 5.89 -12.57
N MET A 131 -1.68 6.56 -11.57
CA MET A 131 -2.50 7.76 -11.78
C MET A 131 -1.71 8.94 -12.35
N GLU A 132 -0.53 9.21 -11.80
CA GLU A 132 0.33 10.28 -12.33
C GLU A 132 0.78 9.98 -13.76
N ILE A 133 1.03 8.71 -14.08
CA ILE A 133 1.30 8.27 -15.45
C ILE A 133 0.08 8.51 -16.34
N THR A 134 -1.12 8.09 -15.95
CA THR A 134 -2.30 8.31 -16.80
C THR A 134 -2.52 9.79 -17.09
N VAL A 135 -2.39 10.66 -16.08
CA VAL A 135 -2.51 12.12 -16.25
C VAL A 135 -1.43 12.68 -17.17
N LEU A 136 -0.20 12.17 -17.10
CA LEU A 136 0.89 12.61 -17.97
C LEU A 136 0.64 12.28 -19.46
N PHE A 137 -0.09 11.19 -19.76
CA PHE A 137 -0.29 10.73 -21.14
C PHE A 137 -1.67 11.04 -21.74
N ASP A 138 -2.66 11.45 -20.94
CA ASP A 138 -4.06 11.62 -21.37
C ASP A 138 -4.19 12.62 -22.54
N ASP A 139 -3.49 13.74 -22.44
CA ASP A 139 -3.51 14.83 -23.42
C ASP A 139 -2.18 14.97 -24.19
N ALA A 140 -1.41 13.89 -24.29
CA ALA A 140 -0.12 13.92 -24.99
C ALA A 140 -0.31 14.19 -26.49
N VAL A 141 0.20 15.33 -26.97
CA VAL A 141 0.21 15.68 -28.40
C VAL A 141 1.56 15.26 -28.99
N VAL A 142 1.58 14.08 -29.63
CA VAL A 142 2.79 13.35 -30.03
C VAL A 142 2.56 12.52 -31.30
N PRO A 143 3.59 12.24 -32.12
CA PRO A 143 3.48 11.44 -33.35
C PRO A 143 3.43 9.92 -33.10
N TRP A 144 3.08 9.48 -31.90
CA TRP A 144 2.97 8.07 -31.54
C TRP A 144 1.77 7.38 -32.19
N GLU A 145 1.78 6.06 -32.23
CA GLU A 145 0.64 5.28 -32.69
C GLU A 145 -0.54 5.45 -31.71
N ALA A 146 -1.52 6.27 -32.11
CA ALA A 146 -2.65 6.68 -31.27
C ALA A 146 -3.42 5.49 -30.67
N LYS A 147 -3.56 4.39 -31.41
CA LYS A 147 -4.23 3.17 -30.91
C LYS A 147 -3.46 2.58 -29.72
N LYS A 148 -2.13 2.48 -29.79
CA LYS A 148 -1.31 1.93 -28.70
C LYS A 148 -1.30 2.84 -27.48
N LEU A 149 -1.28 4.16 -27.67
CA LEU A 149 -1.40 5.12 -26.58
C LEU A 149 -2.76 4.98 -25.87
N LYS A 150 -3.84 4.86 -26.64
CA LYS A 150 -5.18 4.60 -26.09
C LYS A 150 -5.24 3.27 -25.35
N ASP A 151 -4.81 2.18 -25.98
CA ASP A 151 -4.79 0.85 -25.34
C ASP A 151 -3.92 0.87 -24.06
N PHE A 152 -2.83 1.64 -24.05
CA PHE A 152 -1.98 1.82 -22.87
C PHE A 152 -2.76 2.47 -21.73
N LEU A 153 -3.42 3.60 -22.00
CA LEU A 153 -4.26 4.29 -21.01
C LEU A 153 -5.39 3.39 -20.51
N ASP A 154 -6.07 2.65 -21.39
CA ASP A 154 -7.14 1.73 -21.01
C ASP A 154 -6.65 0.64 -20.04
N VAL A 155 -5.50 0.01 -20.33
CA VAL A 155 -4.90 -1.00 -19.45
C VAL A 155 -4.40 -0.39 -18.13
N MET A 156 -3.91 0.85 -18.14
CA MET A 156 -3.52 1.57 -16.93
C MET A 156 -4.72 1.85 -16.01
N HIS A 157 -5.85 2.27 -16.57
CA HIS A 157 -7.10 2.46 -15.82
C HIS A 157 -7.60 1.14 -15.21
N GLU A 158 -7.56 0.03 -15.96
CA GLU A 158 -7.93 -1.29 -15.43
C GLU A 158 -6.97 -1.76 -14.32
N GLN A 159 -5.68 -1.43 -14.41
CA GLN A 159 -4.74 -1.70 -13.30
C GLN A 159 -5.09 -0.91 -12.04
N ILE A 160 -5.36 0.39 -12.18
CA ILE A 160 -5.74 1.26 -11.05
C ILE A 160 -7.02 0.74 -10.39
N LYS A 161 -8.05 0.42 -11.19
CA LYS A 161 -9.32 -0.14 -10.71
C LYS A 161 -9.11 -1.48 -10.00
N GLY A 162 -8.32 -2.35 -10.60
CA GLY A 162 -7.95 -3.65 -10.06
C GLY A 162 -7.23 -3.57 -8.72
N LEU A 163 -6.22 -2.71 -8.61
CA LEU A 163 -5.49 -2.47 -7.35
C LEU A 163 -6.41 -1.88 -6.28
N ARG A 164 -7.27 -0.91 -6.63
CA ARG A 164 -8.25 -0.33 -5.70
C ARG A 164 -9.28 -1.36 -5.20
N SER A 165 -9.59 -2.39 -5.96
CA SER A 165 -10.48 -3.47 -5.50
C SER A 165 -9.89 -4.30 -4.35
N CYS A 166 -8.58 -4.20 -4.11
CA CYS A 166 -7.87 -4.95 -3.07
C CYS A 166 -7.98 -4.34 -1.67
N GLY A 167 -8.50 -3.13 -1.52
CA GLY A 167 -8.56 -2.50 -0.20
C GLY A 167 -9.10 -1.06 -0.22
N ALA A 168 -9.56 -0.61 0.94
CA ALA A 168 -10.01 0.76 1.14
C ALA A 168 -8.80 1.66 1.47
N TYR A 169 -8.11 2.13 0.44
CA TYR A 169 -6.94 3.00 0.62
C TYR A 169 -7.35 4.44 0.90
N LYS A 170 -6.86 5.00 2.01
CA LYS A 170 -6.93 6.44 2.26
C LYS A 170 -5.88 7.15 1.42
N MET A 171 -6.33 7.76 0.32
CA MET A 171 -5.45 8.47 -0.62
C MET A 171 -4.89 9.74 0.04
N LYS A 172 -3.70 9.63 0.63
CA LYS A 172 -2.88 10.79 1.00
C LYS A 172 -1.85 10.98 -0.09
N GLY A 173 -1.87 12.13 -0.77
CA GLY A 173 -0.96 12.41 -1.87
C GLY A 173 0.51 12.25 -1.48
N ASN A 174 1.30 11.63 -2.37
CA ASN A 174 2.74 11.53 -2.22
C ASN A 174 3.40 12.74 -2.88
N LYS A 175 3.79 13.73 -2.07
CA LYS A 175 4.39 14.99 -2.56
C LYS A 175 5.65 14.75 -3.40
N LYS A 176 6.51 13.81 -3.00
CA LYS A 176 7.75 13.51 -3.74
C LYS A 176 7.43 12.92 -5.12
N LEU A 177 6.46 12.01 -5.18
CA LEU A 177 5.98 11.44 -6.44
C LEU A 177 5.38 12.52 -7.34
N HIS A 178 4.51 13.36 -6.79
CA HIS A 178 3.87 14.43 -7.54
C HIS A 178 4.89 15.40 -8.15
N LEU A 179 5.86 15.86 -7.35
CA LEU A 179 6.93 16.75 -7.81
C LEU A 179 7.80 16.10 -8.90
N TYR A 180 8.01 14.78 -8.84
CA TYR A 180 8.73 14.06 -9.90
C TYR A 180 7.97 14.12 -11.22
N PHE A 181 6.67 13.82 -11.20
CA PHE A 181 5.83 13.86 -12.41
C PHE A 181 5.58 15.29 -12.92
N GLU A 182 5.54 16.28 -12.03
CA GLU A 182 5.48 17.69 -12.39
C GLU A 182 6.70 18.11 -13.22
N ARG A 183 7.91 17.68 -12.82
CA ARG A 183 9.12 17.91 -13.62
C ARG A 183 9.04 17.26 -15.00
N LEU A 184 8.45 16.06 -15.10
CA LEU A 184 8.26 15.40 -16.40
C LEU A 184 7.28 16.16 -17.30
N ARG A 185 6.17 16.65 -16.76
CA ARG A 185 5.21 17.50 -17.50
C ARG A 185 5.87 18.78 -18.01
N HIS A 186 6.61 19.46 -17.15
CA HIS A 186 7.33 20.69 -17.52
C HIS A 186 8.35 20.46 -18.66
N MET A 187 9.03 19.30 -18.67
CA MET A 187 9.92 18.93 -19.78
C MET A 187 9.19 18.80 -21.12
N THR A 188 7.94 18.35 -21.12
CA THR A 188 7.14 18.20 -22.34
C THR A 188 6.48 19.50 -22.81
N GLU A 189 6.33 20.47 -21.91
CA GLU A 189 5.70 21.77 -22.19
C GLU A 189 6.68 22.81 -22.76
N LEU A 190 7.92 22.85 -22.25
CA LEU A 190 8.86 23.95 -22.54
C LEU A 190 9.58 23.86 -23.90
N ASN A 191 9.60 22.71 -24.57
CA ASN A 191 10.36 22.54 -25.81
C ASN A 191 9.43 22.70 -27.02
N THR A 192 9.36 23.90 -27.60
CA THR A 192 8.65 24.17 -28.86
C THR A 192 9.38 23.62 -30.07
N GLU A 193 10.71 23.56 -30.03
CA GLU A 193 11.56 22.80 -30.95
C GLU A 193 12.02 21.52 -30.22
N GLY A 194 11.74 20.33 -30.76
CA GLY A 194 12.08 19.07 -30.09
C GLY A 194 11.07 18.60 -29.03
N ARG A 195 9.80 19.04 -29.11
CA ARG A 195 8.70 18.50 -28.30
C ARG A 195 8.64 16.98 -28.36
N ASP A 196 8.72 16.42 -29.57
CA ASP A 196 8.68 14.99 -29.81
C ASP A 196 9.84 14.27 -29.13
N LEU A 197 11.05 14.84 -29.20
CA LEU A 197 12.23 14.32 -28.50
C LEU A 197 12.05 14.32 -26.98
N SER A 198 11.42 15.36 -26.43
CA SER A 198 11.16 15.48 -25.00
C SER A 198 10.18 14.41 -24.52
N TRP A 199 9.14 14.14 -25.30
CA TRP A 199 8.22 13.05 -25.06
C TRP A 199 8.88 11.68 -25.16
N GLU A 200 9.80 11.48 -26.09
CA GLU A 200 10.57 10.23 -26.18
C GLU A 200 11.45 9.99 -24.95
N ILE A 201 12.09 11.04 -24.42
CA ILE A 201 12.84 10.99 -23.16
C ILE A 201 11.90 10.64 -22.00
N VAL A 202 10.74 11.31 -21.90
CA VAL A 202 9.75 11.04 -20.86
C VAL A 202 9.22 9.62 -20.95
N ARG A 203 8.89 9.14 -22.14
CA ARG A 203 8.42 7.76 -22.38
C ARG A 203 9.44 6.73 -21.93
N LYS A 204 10.72 6.92 -22.27
CA LYS A 204 11.82 6.05 -21.80
C LYS A 204 11.90 6.02 -20.27
N ARG A 205 11.74 7.17 -19.60
CA ARG A 205 11.74 7.26 -18.14
C ARG A 205 10.55 6.57 -17.50
N ILE A 206 9.35 6.76 -18.05
CA ILE A 206 8.16 6.08 -17.56
C ILE A 206 8.29 4.58 -17.74
N LEU A 207 8.85 4.10 -18.85
CA LEU A 207 9.15 2.68 -19.02
C LEU A 207 10.10 2.17 -17.91
N SER A 208 11.18 2.90 -17.61
CA SER A 208 12.10 2.57 -16.51
C SER A 208 11.39 2.55 -15.16
N PHE A 209 10.59 3.58 -14.87
CA PHE A 209 9.82 3.69 -13.64
C PHE A 209 8.82 2.53 -13.48
N MET A 210 8.08 2.20 -14.54
CA MET A 210 7.15 1.08 -14.55
C MET A 210 7.87 -0.25 -14.31
N ASN A 211 9.03 -0.50 -14.91
CA ASN A 211 9.82 -1.69 -14.61
C ASN A 211 10.16 -1.80 -13.11
N GLN A 212 10.46 -0.67 -12.45
CA GLN A 212 10.70 -0.65 -11.01
C GLN A 212 9.43 -0.99 -10.21
N LEU A 213 8.26 -0.46 -10.61
CA LEU A 213 6.97 -0.80 -9.98
C LEU A 213 6.64 -2.28 -10.12
N GLY A 214 6.91 -2.88 -11.29
CA GLY A 214 6.69 -4.31 -11.53
C GLY A 214 7.53 -5.22 -10.66
N SER A 215 8.64 -4.71 -10.10
CA SER A 215 9.50 -5.46 -9.17
C SER A 215 8.98 -5.49 -7.73
N PHE A 216 7.91 -4.77 -7.42
CA PHE A 216 7.35 -4.75 -6.07
C PHE A 216 6.71 -6.09 -5.73
N SER A 217 7.16 -6.67 -4.62
CA SER A 217 6.46 -7.81 -4.03
C SER A 217 5.24 -7.30 -3.28
N PHE A 218 4.07 -7.72 -3.74
CA PHE A 218 2.79 -7.49 -3.07
C PHE A 218 2.38 -8.68 -2.23
N ASN A 219 3.31 -9.59 -1.91
CA ASN A 219 3.02 -10.72 -1.05
C ASN A 219 2.52 -10.20 0.30
N THR A 220 1.22 -10.28 0.48
CA THR A 220 0.53 -10.11 1.75
C THR A 220 0.58 -11.44 2.48
N HIS A 221 1.78 -11.83 2.94
CA HIS A 221 1.90 -12.90 3.91
C HIS A 221 1.62 -12.32 5.30
N VAL A 222 0.58 -12.85 5.93
CA VAL A 222 0.50 -12.97 7.39
C VAL A 222 0.46 -14.46 7.68
#